data_AF-A0A4V5NDI7-F1
#
_entry.id   AF-A0A4V5NDI7-F1
#
_cell.length_a   1.000
_cell.length_b   1.000
_cell.length_c   1.000
_cell.angle_alpha   90.00
_cell.angle_beta   90.00
_cell.angle_gamma   90.00
#
_symmetry.space_group_name_H-M   'P 1'
#
loop_
_entity.id
_entity.type
_entity.pdbx_description
1 polymer ?
#
loop_
_entity_poly.entity_id
_entity_poly.type
_entity_poly.pdbx_seq_one_letter_code
_entity_poly.pdbx_strand_id
1 'polypeptide(L)'
;QHSFQDVNGTWFLTFIPCVVDSTVGGPISPYLAYQNSVTVLLTSFLMWSLGLGMSLVILSLYFWRLMSNQLPPREAIISTFVPVGPFGMGAYSIQQLAVGLASQISQHKFNLERPPQPPNDAATAAAIAEGIHWLGILVALVQLGLASFLLIEACFSVYAKVPKTFNVGFWSFVFPCGVYSNAWNAMSLDLRDNGMRGWGATCSTATVMLWLFCGLISFYKGVWQGRLFFAPGLQGWMEQKEIRVRHEARLQGDNNANLRGDSTGRDSGNPVKRNPLADGTYHCQREIMTDENGGNV
;
A
#
# COMPACT_ATOMS: atom_id res chain seq x y z
N GLN A 1 14.75 15.50 -6.46
CA GLN A 1 15.77 14.49 -6.84
C GLN A 1 15.48 13.23 -6.05
N HIS A 2 15.27 12.09 -6.71
CA HIS A 2 15.10 10.80 -6.02
C HIS A 2 16.46 10.11 -5.92
N SER A 3 16.93 9.83 -4.71
CA SER A 3 18.12 8.99 -4.50
C SER A 3 17.71 7.52 -4.49
N PHE A 4 18.60 6.60 -4.88
CA PHE A 4 18.35 5.16 -4.77
C PHE A 4 18.05 4.69 -3.33
N GLN A 5 18.45 5.48 -2.33
CA GLN A 5 18.12 5.24 -0.93
C GLN A 5 16.65 5.52 -0.59
N ASP A 6 15.95 6.33 -1.41
CA ASP A 6 14.55 6.73 -1.20
C ASP A 6 13.54 5.75 -1.81
N VAL A 7 14.01 4.69 -2.48
CA VAL A 7 13.15 3.66 -3.08
C VAL A 7 12.40 2.93 -1.97
N ASN A 8 11.10 3.15 -1.86
CA ASN A 8 10.21 2.56 -0.86
C ASN A 8 9.10 1.74 -1.54
N GLY A 9 8.51 0.79 -0.83
CA GLY A 9 7.34 0.01 -1.24
C GLY A 9 6.14 0.86 -1.68
N THR A 10 6.07 2.14 -1.32
CA THR A 10 5.04 3.07 -1.84
C THR A 10 5.10 3.26 -3.35
N TRP A 11 6.23 2.97 -4.00
CA TRP A 11 6.35 3.08 -5.46
C TRP A 11 5.46 2.07 -6.19
N PHE A 12 5.16 0.93 -5.56
CA PHE A 12 4.20 -0.03 -6.10
C PHE A 12 2.77 0.55 -6.17
N LEU A 13 2.41 1.49 -5.29
CA LEU A 13 1.06 2.07 -5.23
C LEU A 13 0.67 2.79 -6.52
N THR A 14 1.64 3.22 -7.32
CA THR A 14 1.39 3.88 -8.61
C THR A 14 0.80 2.91 -9.64
N PHE A 15 1.21 1.63 -9.60
CA PHE A 15 0.84 0.64 -10.62
C PHE A 15 -0.13 -0.43 -10.13
N ILE A 16 -0.27 -0.59 -8.81
CA ILE A 16 -1.28 -1.48 -8.21
C ILE A 16 -2.68 -1.23 -8.79
N PRO A 17 -3.20 0.02 -8.91
CA PRO A 17 -4.54 0.26 -9.46
C PRO A 17 -4.76 -0.35 -10.83
N CYS A 18 -3.77 -0.31 -11.73
CA CYS A 18 -3.86 -0.94 -13.05
C CYS A 18 -4.08 -2.47 -12.94
N VAL A 19 -3.38 -3.13 -12.01
CA VAL A 19 -3.56 -4.57 -11.78
C VAL A 19 -4.92 -4.85 -11.13
N VAL A 20 -5.37 -4.01 -10.20
CA VAL A 20 -6.70 -4.16 -9.58
C VAL A 20 -7.79 -4.04 -10.65
N ASP A 21 -7.75 -3.00 -11.47
CA ASP A 21 -8.77 -2.74 -12.50
C ASP A 21 -8.85 -3.87 -13.53
N SER A 22 -7.70 -4.48 -13.87
CA SER A 22 -7.66 -5.60 -14.82
C SER A 22 -8.45 -6.85 -14.37
N THR A 23 -8.72 -6.99 -13.06
CA THR A 23 -9.45 -8.16 -12.53
C THR A 23 -10.92 -8.19 -12.95
N VAL A 24 -11.50 -7.04 -13.31
CA VAL A 24 -12.93 -6.90 -13.62
C VAL A 24 -13.26 -7.45 -15.01
N GLY A 25 -12.27 -7.49 -15.92
CA GLY A 25 -12.50 -7.89 -17.32
C GLY A 25 -13.04 -9.30 -17.47
N GLY A 26 -12.55 -10.25 -16.68
CA GLY A 26 -12.98 -11.65 -16.72
C GLY A 26 -14.43 -11.87 -16.30
N PRO A 27 -14.84 -11.43 -15.10
CA PRO A 27 -16.22 -11.63 -14.61
C PRO A 27 -17.26 -10.86 -15.40
N ILE A 28 -16.91 -9.70 -15.98
CA ILE A 28 -17.88 -8.87 -16.71
C ILE A 28 -18.06 -9.32 -18.16
N SER A 29 -17.06 -9.95 -18.77
CA SER A 29 -17.08 -10.32 -20.20
C SER A 29 -18.33 -11.10 -20.65
N PRO A 30 -18.90 -12.04 -19.87
CA PRO A 30 -20.09 -12.80 -20.30
C PRO A 30 -21.37 -11.96 -20.38
N TYR A 31 -21.40 -10.77 -19.78
CA TYR A 31 -22.57 -9.89 -19.75
C TYR A 31 -22.53 -8.80 -20.83
N LEU A 32 -21.44 -8.72 -21.60
CA LEU A 32 -21.25 -7.72 -22.65
C LEU A 32 -21.54 -8.31 -24.04
N ALA A 33 -21.94 -7.43 -24.96
CA ALA A 33 -21.96 -7.78 -26.38
C ALA A 33 -20.54 -8.17 -26.86
N TYR A 34 -20.45 -9.10 -27.81
CA TYR A 34 -19.19 -9.71 -28.25
C TYR A 34 -18.05 -8.71 -28.50
N GLN A 35 -18.29 -7.66 -29.30
CA GLN A 35 -17.26 -6.66 -29.62
C GLN A 35 -16.75 -5.96 -28.35
N ASN A 36 -17.66 -5.56 -27.47
CA ASN A 36 -17.32 -4.87 -26.22
C ASN A 36 -16.60 -5.82 -25.25
N SER A 37 -17.01 -7.08 -25.19
CA SER A 37 -16.38 -8.12 -24.37
C SER A 37 -14.92 -8.34 -24.77
N VAL A 38 -14.64 -8.47 -26.08
CA VAL A 38 -13.27 -8.59 -26.60
C VAL A 38 -12.43 -7.36 -26.27
N THR A 39 -12.98 -6.14 -26.45
CA THR A 39 -12.27 -4.91 -26.10
C THR A 39 -11.95 -4.86 -24.61
N VAL A 40 -12.91 -5.19 -23.74
CA VAL A 40 -12.73 -5.17 -22.28
C VAL A 40 -11.69 -6.20 -21.83
N LEU A 41 -11.72 -7.42 -22.37
CA LEU A 41 -10.71 -8.44 -22.07
C LEU A 41 -9.31 -8.00 -22.53
N LEU A 42 -9.20 -7.42 -23.73
CA LEU A 42 -7.94 -6.91 -24.26
C LEU A 42 -7.38 -5.76 -23.40
N THR A 43 -8.20 -4.76 -23.07
CA THR A 43 -7.77 -3.64 -22.23
C THR A 43 -7.37 -4.10 -20.84
N SER A 44 -8.10 -5.05 -20.27
CA SER A 44 -7.78 -5.63 -18.97
C SER A 44 -6.45 -6.38 -19.02
N PHE A 45 -6.20 -7.17 -20.07
CA PHE A 45 -4.92 -7.86 -20.23
C PHE A 45 -3.74 -6.89 -20.40
N LEU A 46 -3.92 -5.79 -21.13
CA LEU A 46 -2.90 -4.73 -21.25
C LEU A 46 -2.62 -4.04 -19.91
N MET A 47 -3.66 -3.73 -19.14
CA MET A 47 -3.52 -3.15 -17.79
C MET A 47 -2.82 -4.10 -16.83
N TRP A 48 -3.16 -5.39 -16.86
CA TRP A 48 -2.50 -6.44 -16.10
C TRP A 48 -1.01 -6.51 -16.43
N SER A 49 -0.67 -6.58 -17.72
CA SER A 49 0.71 -6.67 -18.19
C SER A 49 1.53 -5.43 -17.84
N LEU A 50 0.97 -4.24 -18.03
CA LEU A 50 1.64 -2.98 -17.66
C LEU A 50 1.88 -2.90 -16.15
N GLY A 51 0.85 -3.17 -15.35
CA GLY A 51 0.93 -3.07 -13.90
C GLY A 51 1.94 -4.06 -13.31
N LEU A 52 1.96 -5.30 -13.80
CA LEU A 52 2.93 -6.32 -13.38
C LEU A 52 4.34 -6.05 -13.91
N GLY A 53 4.47 -5.65 -15.17
CA GLY A 53 5.76 -5.33 -15.77
C GLY A 53 6.48 -4.21 -14.99
N MET A 54 5.75 -3.15 -14.67
CA MET A 54 6.29 -2.06 -13.84
C MET A 54 6.55 -2.51 -12.40
N SER A 55 5.69 -3.36 -11.84
CA SER A 55 5.91 -3.92 -10.49
C SER A 55 7.18 -4.79 -10.42
N LEU A 56 7.53 -5.54 -11.47
CA LEU A 56 8.77 -6.30 -11.54
C LEU A 56 10.00 -5.40 -11.56
N VAL A 57 9.97 -4.31 -12.33
CA VAL A 57 11.06 -3.31 -12.35
C VAL A 57 11.26 -2.71 -10.96
N ILE A 58 10.18 -2.30 -10.29
CA ILE A 58 10.24 -1.76 -8.93
C ILE A 58 10.71 -2.83 -7.93
N LEU A 59 10.29 -4.09 -8.11
CA LEU A 59 10.72 -5.19 -7.25
C LEU A 59 12.23 -5.42 -7.34
N SER A 60 12.83 -5.35 -8.52
CA SER A 60 14.29 -5.44 -8.66
C SER A 60 15.01 -4.34 -7.88
N LEU A 61 14.49 -3.10 -7.93
CA LEU A 61 15.04 -1.98 -7.16
C LEU A 61 14.83 -2.17 -5.64
N TYR A 62 13.69 -2.71 -5.24
CA TYR A 62 13.39 -3.03 -3.85
C TYR A 62 14.36 -4.09 -3.29
N PHE A 63 14.62 -5.17 -4.02
CA PHE A 63 15.60 -6.17 -3.61
C PHE A 63 17.01 -5.60 -3.54
N TRP A 64 17.42 -4.77 -4.50
CA TRP A 64 18.70 -4.07 -4.44
C TRP A 64 18.81 -3.23 -3.16
N ARG A 65 17.74 -2.51 -2.80
CA ARG A 65 17.67 -1.70 -1.58
C ARG A 65 17.74 -2.57 -0.31
N LEU A 66 17.09 -3.74 -0.29
CA LEU A 66 17.14 -4.68 0.83
C LEU A 66 18.53 -5.31 1.02
N MET A 67 19.27 -5.55 -0.07
CA MET A 67 20.64 -6.07 0.00
C MET A 67 21.66 -4.99 0.41
N SER A 68 21.45 -3.75 -0.03
CA SER A 68 22.42 -2.66 0.18
C SER A 68 22.23 -1.90 1.50
N ASN A 69 21.01 -1.89 2.04
CA ASN A 69 20.65 -1.12 3.23
C ASN A 69 19.99 -2.00 4.27
N GLN A 70 19.99 -1.56 5.53
CA GLN A 70 19.23 -2.27 6.57
C GLN A 70 17.72 -2.25 6.30
N LEU A 71 17.02 -3.22 6.89
CA LEU A 71 15.55 -3.28 6.89
C LEU A 71 14.94 -1.92 7.27
N PRO A 72 13.76 -1.56 6.71
CA PRO A 72 13.08 -0.31 7.03
C PRO A 72 12.98 -0.04 8.54
N PRO A 73 12.90 1.23 8.96
CA PRO A 73 12.64 1.58 10.36
C PRO A 73 11.30 0.99 10.82
N ARG A 74 11.15 0.78 12.13
CA ARG A 74 9.98 0.10 12.74
C ARG A 74 8.65 0.72 12.34
N GLU A 75 8.62 2.02 12.08
CA GLU A 75 7.41 2.75 11.69
C GLU A 75 6.95 2.41 10.27
N ALA A 76 7.89 2.09 9.39
CA ALA A 76 7.66 1.74 7.99
C ALA A 76 7.80 0.24 7.71
N ILE A 77 8.10 -0.59 8.71
CA ILE A 77 8.32 -2.04 8.51
C ILE A 77 7.09 -2.72 7.89
N ILE A 78 5.90 -2.17 8.09
CA ILE A 78 4.66 -2.72 7.55
C ILE A 78 4.57 -2.55 6.04
N SER A 79 5.28 -1.58 5.46
CA SER A 79 5.29 -1.38 4.02
C SER A 79 6.02 -2.49 3.27
N THR A 80 6.70 -3.42 3.95
CA THR A 80 7.29 -4.62 3.33
C THR A 80 6.23 -5.58 2.80
N PHE A 81 4.96 -5.44 3.20
CA PHE A 81 3.84 -6.21 2.64
C PHE A 81 3.36 -5.67 1.29
N VAL A 82 3.61 -4.40 0.97
CA VAL A 82 3.10 -3.78 -0.27
C VAL A 82 3.53 -4.53 -1.54
N PRO A 83 4.79 -5.02 -1.68
CA PRO A 83 5.20 -5.81 -2.83
C PRO A 83 4.38 -7.09 -3.06
N VAL A 84 3.74 -7.67 -2.03
CA VAL A 84 2.86 -8.85 -2.19
C VAL A 84 1.62 -8.50 -3.03
N GLY A 85 1.15 -7.26 -2.94
CA GLY A 85 -0.09 -6.79 -3.57
C GLY A 85 -0.15 -7.02 -5.08
N PRO A 86 0.78 -6.47 -5.89
CA PRO A 86 0.77 -6.64 -7.33
C PRO A 86 0.80 -8.10 -7.80
N PHE A 87 1.55 -8.98 -7.12
CA PHE A 87 1.66 -10.38 -7.52
C PHE A 87 0.47 -11.22 -7.07
N GLY A 88 -0.08 -10.97 -5.87
CA GLY A 88 -1.31 -11.61 -5.43
C GLY A 88 -2.52 -11.18 -6.27
N MET A 89 -2.68 -9.87 -6.51
CA MET A 89 -3.74 -9.35 -7.37
C MET A 89 -3.53 -9.76 -8.84
N GLY A 90 -2.28 -9.80 -9.30
CA GLY A 90 -1.92 -10.27 -10.63
C GLY A 90 -2.31 -11.72 -10.86
N ALA A 91 -2.06 -12.59 -9.88
CA ALA A 91 -2.44 -14.00 -9.93
C ALA A 91 -3.96 -14.15 -10.00
N TYR A 92 -4.70 -13.45 -9.14
CA TYR A 92 -6.15 -13.45 -9.18
C TYR A 92 -6.67 -12.94 -10.55
N SER A 93 -6.12 -11.84 -11.04
CA SER A 93 -6.53 -11.23 -12.31
C SER A 93 -6.33 -12.15 -13.50
N ILE A 94 -5.18 -12.83 -13.62
CA ILE A 94 -4.92 -13.70 -14.78
C ILE A 94 -5.84 -14.92 -14.78
N GLN A 95 -6.19 -15.45 -13.61
CA GLN A 95 -7.19 -16.53 -13.49
C GLN A 95 -8.55 -16.06 -14.01
N GLN A 96 -9.01 -14.89 -13.55
CA GLN A 96 -10.28 -14.34 -14.00
C GLN A 96 -10.29 -14.06 -15.51
N LEU A 97 -9.20 -13.49 -16.04
CA LEU A 97 -9.08 -13.20 -17.48
C LEU A 97 -9.03 -14.48 -18.32
N ALA A 98 -8.35 -15.54 -17.83
CA ALA A 98 -8.29 -16.82 -18.52
C ALA A 98 -9.68 -17.48 -18.61
N VAL A 99 -10.43 -17.49 -17.51
CA VAL A 99 -11.82 -17.99 -17.50
C VAL A 99 -12.72 -17.16 -18.41
N GLY A 100 -12.60 -15.83 -18.35
CA GLY A 100 -13.35 -14.91 -19.22
C GLY A 100 -13.07 -15.17 -20.69
N LEU A 101 -11.80 -15.24 -21.09
CA LEU A 101 -11.40 -15.51 -22.47
C LEU A 101 -11.81 -16.90 -22.95
N ALA A 102 -11.61 -17.94 -22.13
CA ALA A 102 -12.05 -19.30 -22.44
C ALA A 102 -13.57 -19.37 -22.69
N SER A 103 -14.37 -18.66 -21.87
CA SER A 103 -15.83 -18.59 -22.05
C SER A 103 -16.21 -17.96 -23.39
N GLN A 104 -15.53 -16.88 -23.80
CA GLN A 104 -15.80 -16.19 -25.05
C GLN A 104 -15.41 -17.02 -26.27
N ILE A 105 -14.31 -17.78 -26.19
CA ILE A 105 -13.88 -18.69 -27.26
C ILE A 105 -14.89 -19.80 -27.47
N SER A 106 -15.39 -20.39 -26.39
CA SER A 106 -16.42 -21.45 -26.44
C SER A 106 -17.75 -20.94 -27.00
N GLN A 107 -18.19 -19.76 -26.59
CA GLN A 107 -19.48 -19.19 -27.03
C GLN A 107 -19.47 -18.66 -28.46
N HIS A 108 -18.39 -18.00 -28.88
CA HIS A 108 -18.33 -17.27 -30.15
C HIS A 108 -17.46 -17.93 -31.22
N LYS A 109 -16.89 -19.12 -30.96
CA LYS A 109 -16.07 -19.91 -31.90
C LYS A 109 -14.93 -19.10 -32.53
N PHE A 110 -14.05 -18.58 -31.66
CA PHE A 110 -12.90 -17.79 -32.08
C PHE A 110 -12.01 -18.60 -33.04
N ASN A 111 -11.77 -18.07 -34.23
CA ASN A 111 -10.75 -18.60 -35.15
C ASN A 111 -9.55 -17.64 -35.09
N LEU A 112 -8.37 -18.16 -34.78
CA LEU A 112 -7.11 -17.39 -34.76
C LEU A 112 -6.65 -16.97 -36.17
N GLU A 113 -7.32 -17.46 -37.21
CA GLU A 113 -6.95 -17.23 -38.59
C GLU A 113 -7.63 -15.99 -39.16
N ARG A 114 -6.85 -15.18 -39.89
CA ARG A 114 -7.37 -14.07 -40.69
C ARG A 114 -8.21 -14.67 -41.83
N PRO A 115 -9.45 -14.20 -42.09
CA PRO A 115 -10.37 -14.84 -43.02
C PRO A 115 -9.84 -14.98 -44.47
N PRO A 116 -10.35 -15.96 -45.26
CA PRO A 116 -11.52 -16.79 -44.99
C PRO A 116 -11.16 -18.28 -44.91
N GLN A 117 -11.15 -18.83 -43.70
CA GLN A 117 -11.13 -20.28 -43.48
C GLN A 117 -12.38 -20.72 -42.73
N PRO A 118 -12.83 -21.98 -42.94
CA PRO A 118 -14.03 -22.49 -42.30
C PRO A 118 -13.90 -22.40 -40.77
N PRO A 119 -15.01 -22.15 -40.05
CA PRO A 119 -14.98 -22.10 -38.60
C PRO A 119 -14.47 -23.42 -38.03
N ASN A 120 -13.55 -23.34 -37.07
CA ASN A 120 -13.02 -24.50 -36.35
C ASN A 120 -14.16 -25.35 -35.79
N ASP A 121 -13.95 -26.66 -35.74
CA ASP A 121 -14.90 -27.58 -35.10
C ASP A 121 -15.09 -27.22 -33.62
N ALA A 122 -16.28 -27.49 -33.09
CA ALA A 122 -16.64 -27.18 -31.71
C ALA A 122 -15.69 -27.87 -30.72
N ALA A 123 -15.20 -29.06 -31.05
CA ALA A 123 -14.21 -29.78 -30.25
C ALA A 123 -12.86 -29.04 -30.17
N THR A 124 -12.40 -28.46 -31.28
CA THR A 124 -11.15 -27.69 -31.33
C THR A 124 -11.27 -26.40 -30.53
N ALA A 125 -12.39 -25.69 -30.64
CA ALA A 125 -12.63 -24.47 -29.86
C ALA A 125 -12.66 -24.74 -28.34
N ALA A 126 -13.28 -25.86 -27.93
CA ALA A 126 -13.28 -26.29 -26.53
C ALA A 126 -11.87 -26.62 -26.02
N ALA A 127 -11.06 -27.32 -26.82
CA ALA A 127 -9.67 -27.64 -26.47
C ALA A 127 -8.80 -26.38 -26.33
N ILE A 128 -8.97 -25.38 -27.20
CA ILE A 128 -8.28 -24.09 -27.10
C ILE A 128 -8.70 -23.34 -25.83
N ALA A 129 -10.00 -23.31 -25.53
CA ALA A 129 -10.52 -22.66 -24.33
C ALA A 129 -9.95 -23.29 -23.05
N GLU A 130 -9.94 -24.62 -22.98
CA GLU A 130 -9.33 -25.37 -21.88
C GLU A 130 -7.83 -25.07 -21.76
N GLY A 131 -7.10 -25.05 -22.89
CA GLY A 131 -5.68 -24.72 -22.92
C GLY A 131 -5.36 -23.31 -22.38
N ILE A 132 -6.21 -22.32 -22.70
CA ILE A 132 -6.08 -20.95 -22.18
C ILE A 132 -6.35 -20.90 -20.67
N HIS A 133 -7.34 -21.66 -20.18
CA HIS A 133 -7.62 -21.74 -18.75
C HIS A 133 -6.43 -22.32 -17.99
N TRP A 134 -5.85 -23.44 -18.46
CA TRP A 134 -4.63 -24.01 -17.88
C TRP A 134 -3.43 -23.06 -17.94
N LEU A 135 -3.26 -22.32 -19.03
CA LEU A 135 -2.21 -21.30 -19.12
C LEU A 135 -2.39 -20.23 -18.03
N GLY A 136 -3.61 -19.76 -17.82
CA GLY A 136 -3.94 -18.83 -16.73
C GLY A 136 -3.57 -19.37 -15.35
N ILE A 137 -3.91 -20.64 -15.08
CA ILE A 137 -3.57 -21.34 -13.84
C ILE A 137 -2.04 -21.38 -13.64
N LEU A 138 -1.27 -21.75 -14.67
CA LEU A 138 0.19 -21.84 -14.58
C LEU A 138 0.84 -20.48 -14.32
N VAL A 139 0.39 -19.42 -15.01
CA VAL A 139 0.88 -18.06 -14.78
C VAL A 139 0.53 -17.58 -13.37
N ALA A 140 -0.69 -17.86 -12.91
CA ALA A 140 -1.13 -17.52 -11.56
C ALA A 140 -0.34 -18.27 -10.48
N LEU A 141 0.02 -19.55 -10.70
CA LEU A 141 0.86 -20.30 -9.78
C LEU A 141 2.27 -19.71 -9.64
N VAL A 142 2.87 -19.27 -10.75
CA VAL A 142 4.16 -18.57 -10.72
C VAL A 142 4.06 -17.28 -9.88
N GLN A 143 2.99 -16.51 -10.09
CA GLN A 143 2.76 -15.27 -9.35
C GLN A 143 2.42 -15.50 -7.87
N LEU A 144 1.64 -16.54 -7.56
CA LEU A 144 1.38 -16.98 -6.19
C LEU A 144 2.64 -17.45 -5.49
N GLY A 145 3.54 -18.15 -6.18
CA GLY A 145 4.85 -18.55 -5.65
C GLY A 145 5.69 -17.32 -5.26
N LEU A 146 5.76 -16.32 -6.14
CA LEU A 146 6.45 -15.06 -5.86
C LEU A 146 5.77 -14.27 -4.72
N ALA A 147 4.44 -14.17 -4.73
CA ALA A 147 3.67 -13.52 -3.67
C ALA A 147 3.86 -14.21 -2.31
N SER A 148 3.92 -15.55 -2.29
CA SER A 148 4.17 -16.34 -1.08
C SER A 148 5.56 -16.06 -0.51
N PHE A 149 6.58 -16.02 -1.37
CA PHE A 149 7.94 -15.66 -0.97
C PHE A 149 7.99 -14.26 -0.34
N LEU A 150 7.38 -13.27 -0.99
CA LEU A 150 7.32 -11.89 -0.49
C LEU A 150 6.52 -11.79 0.81
N LEU A 151 5.45 -12.56 0.95
CA LEU A 151 4.64 -12.61 2.17
C LEU A 151 5.45 -13.16 3.34
N ILE A 152 6.21 -14.23 3.12
CA ILE A 152 7.10 -14.82 4.12
C ILE A 152 8.20 -13.84 4.51
N GLU A 153 8.87 -13.21 3.53
CA GLU A 153 9.88 -12.17 3.79
C GLU A 153 9.29 -11.03 4.63
N ALA A 154 8.12 -10.53 4.25
CA ALA A 154 7.46 -9.44 4.96
C ALA A 154 7.12 -9.83 6.41
N CYS A 155 6.62 -11.05 6.64
CA CYS A 155 6.40 -11.60 7.98
C CYS A 155 7.69 -11.65 8.80
N PHE A 156 8.80 -12.14 8.22
CA PHE A 156 10.10 -12.16 8.91
C PHE A 156 10.62 -10.75 9.21
N SER A 157 10.45 -9.81 8.29
CA SER A 157 10.80 -8.39 8.48
C SER A 157 10.04 -7.77 9.66
N VAL A 158 8.74 -8.03 9.77
CA VAL A 158 7.92 -7.56 10.90
C VAL A 158 8.32 -8.26 12.20
N TYR A 159 8.60 -9.56 12.17
CA TYR A 159 9.08 -10.30 13.33
C TYR A 159 10.42 -9.74 13.85
N ALA A 160 11.35 -9.41 12.96
CA ALA A 160 12.65 -8.83 13.32
C ALA A 160 12.53 -7.40 13.91
N LYS A 161 11.55 -6.61 13.46
CA LYS A 161 11.37 -5.21 13.86
C LYS A 161 9.93 -4.89 14.23
N VAL A 162 9.38 -5.61 15.22
CA VAL A 162 7.99 -5.47 15.65
C VAL A 162 7.64 -3.98 15.91
N PRO A 163 6.58 -3.45 15.25
CA PRO A 163 6.14 -2.08 15.46
C PRO A 163 5.61 -1.89 16.88
N LYS A 164 6.05 -0.84 17.57
CA LYS A 164 5.67 -0.56 18.96
C LYS A 164 4.37 0.24 19.09
N THR A 165 4.03 1.01 18.06
CA THR A 165 2.89 1.91 18.05
C THR A 165 2.03 1.66 16.81
N PHE A 166 0.72 1.64 17.00
CA PHE A 166 -0.21 1.60 15.87
C PHE A 166 -0.18 2.93 15.11
N ASN A 167 0.01 2.85 13.81
CA ASN A 167 -0.06 3.97 12.86
C ASN A 167 -0.96 3.61 11.67
N VAL A 168 -1.31 4.58 10.82
CA VAL A 168 -2.17 4.36 9.64
C VAL A 168 -1.55 3.36 8.64
N GLY A 169 -0.23 3.20 8.67
CA GLY A 169 0.49 2.24 7.82
C GLY A 169 0.10 0.78 8.05
N PHE A 170 -0.53 0.42 9.18
CA PHE A 170 -1.09 -0.92 9.42
C PHE A 170 -2.13 -1.36 8.36
N TRP A 171 -2.81 -0.41 7.71
CA TRP A 171 -3.70 -0.72 6.60
C TRP A 171 -2.99 -1.34 5.40
N SER A 172 -1.67 -1.15 5.27
CA SER A 172 -0.85 -1.75 4.21
C SER A 172 -0.72 -3.28 4.33
N PHE A 173 -1.10 -3.89 5.47
CA PHE A 173 -1.20 -5.36 5.57
C PHE A 173 -2.45 -5.91 4.89
N VAL A 174 -3.57 -5.19 4.99
CA VAL A 174 -4.89 -5.73 4.68
C VAL A 174 -5.01 -6.02 3.18
N PHE A 175 -4.66 -5.03 2.34
CA PHE A 175 -4.80 -5.17 0.89
C PHE A 175 -3.97 -6.35 0.37
N PRO A 176 -2.65 -6.47 0.63
CA PRO A 176 -1.85 -7.58 0.12
C PRO A 176 -2.30 -8.96 0.63
N CYS A 177 -2.70 -9.07 1.90
CA CYS A 177 -3.25 -10.32 2.45
C CYS A 177 -4.59 -10.70 1.80
N GLY A 178 -5.46 -9.71 1.54
CA GLY A 178 -6.75 -9.93 0.89
C GLY A 178 -6.62 -10.39 -0.55
N VAL A 179 -5.77 -9.73 -1.35
CA VAL A 179 -5.57 -10.13 -2.75
C VAL A 179 -4.87 -11.48 -2.87
N TYR A 180 -3.94 -11.79 -1.96
CA TYR A 180 -3.32 -13.11 -1.86
C TYR A 180 -4.36 -14.19 -1.53
N SER A 181 -5.27 -13.90 -0.60
CA SER A 181 -6.39 -14.81 -0.28
C SER A 181 -7.33 -15.00 -1.46
N ASN A 182 -7.68 -13.95 -2.21
CA ASN A 182 -8.55 -14.06 -3.39
C ASN A 182 -7.93 -14.97 -4.46
N ALA A 183 -6.63 -14.84 -4.71
CA ALA A 183 -5.91 -15.71 -5.66
C ALA A 183 -5.96 -17.19 -5.23
N TRP A 184 -5.72 -17.50 -3.95
CA TRP A 184 -5.86 -18.88 -3.46
C TRP A 184 -7.28 -19.42 -3.54
N ASN A 185 -8.29 -18.59 -3.25
CA ASN A 185 -9.69 -19.01 -3.39
C ASN A 185 -10.04 -19.31 -4.85
N ALA A 186 -9.66 -18.44 -5.80
CA ALA A 186 -9.83 -18.70 -7.23
C ALA A 186 -9.12 -19.99 -7.66
N MET A 187 -7.87 -20.17 -7.23
CA MET A 187 -7.07 -21.36 -7.54
C MET A 187 -7.71 -22.65 -7.02
N SER A 188 -8.31 -22.58 -5.83
CA SER A 188 -9.01 -23.71 -5.23
C SER A 188 -10.29 -24.11 -5.96
N LEU A 189 -10.92 -23.17 -6.67
CA LEU A 189 -12.07 -23.42 -7.53
C LEU A 189 -11.60 -24.08 -8.84
N ASP A 190 -10.53 -23.55 -9.44
CA ASP A 190 -9.94 -24.08 -10.68
C ASP A 190 -9.46 -25.53 -10.52
N LEU A 191 -8.67 -25.80 -9.47
CA LEU A 191 -8.11 -27.14 -9.23
C LEU A 191 -9.07 -28.09 -8.49
N ARG A 192 -10.23 -27.58 -8.04
CA ARG A 192 -11.29 -28.34 -7.34
C ARG A 192 -10.78 -29.14 -6.13
N ASP A 193 -9.73 -28.64 -5.47
CA ASP A 193 -9.10 -29.30 -4.32
C ASP A 193 -9.59 -28.73 -2.98
N ASN A 194 -9.96 -29.62 -2.06
CA ASN A 194 -10.49 -29.22 -0.75
C ASN A 194 -9.40 -28.70 0.19
N GLY A 195 -8.15 -29.16 0.05
CA GLY A 195 -7.02 -28.65 0.84
C GLY A 195 -6.73 -27.19 0.50
N MET A 196 -6.66 -26.87 -0.79
CA MET A 196 -6.50 -25.49 -1.28
C MET A 196 -7.67 -24.59 -0.87
N ARG A 197 -8.91 -25.12 -0.84
CA ARG A 197 -10.07 -24.38 -0.32
C ARG A 197 -9.90 -24.03 1.15
N GLY A 198 -9.45 -24.99 1.97
CA GLY A 198 -9.15 -24.78 3.38
C GLY A 198 -8.08 -23.71 3.59
N TRP A 199 -7.01 -23.73 2.79
CA TRP A 199 -5.97 -22.71 2.83
C TRP A 199 -6.49 -21.31 2.42
N GLY A 200 -7.19 -21.21 1.29
CA GLY A 200 -7.80 -19.96 0.83
C GLY A 200 -8.73 -19.34 1.88
N ALA A 201 -9.61 -20.15 2.47
CA ALA A 201 -10.53 -19.74 3.53
C ALA A 201 -9.81 -19.29 4.81
N THR A 202 -8.71 -19.96 5.18
CA THR A 202 -7.87 -19.56 6.32
C THR A 202 -7.25 -18.18 6.08
N CYS A 203 -6.67 -17.96 4.90
CA CYS A 203 -6.15 -16.65 4.51
C CYS A 203 -7.24 -15.57 4.49
N SER A 204 -8.46 -15.89 4.04
CA SER A 204 -9.59 -14.94 4.03
C SER A 204 -9.97 -14.56 5.44
N THR A 205 -10.12 -15.55 6.32
CA THR A 205 -10.48 -15.35 7.72
C THR A 205 -9.43 -14.49 8.44
N ALA A 206 -8.15 -14.80 8.25
CA ALA A 206 -7.05 -14.01 8.80
C ALA A 206 -7.07 -12.56 8.30
N THR A 207 -7.36 -12.35 7.00
CA THR A 207 -7.49 -11.01 6.42
C THR A 207 -8.66 -10.24 7.03
N VAL A 208 -9.83 -10.88 7.19
CA VAL A 208 -11.01 -10.24 7.80
C VAL A 208 -10.73 -9.88 9.27
N MET A 209 -10.09 -10.76 10.03
CA MET A 209 -9.67 -10.46 11.41
C MET A 209 -8.70 -9.28 11.47
N LEU A 210 -7.72 -9.23 10.58
CA LEU A 210 -6.77 -8.13 10.47
C LEU A 210 -7.46 -6.81 10.08
N TRP A 211 -8.41 -6.86 9.14
CA TRP A 211 -9.22 -5.71 8.74
C TRP A 211 -10.07 -5.19 9.91
N LEU A 212 -10.74 -6.08 10.65
CA LEU A 212 -11.50 -5.72 11.85
C LEU A 212 -10.60 -5.08 12.92
N PHE A 213 -9.44 -5.67 13.18
CA PHE A 213 -8.44 -5.09 14.09
C PHE A 213 -8.03 -3.68 13.67
N CYS A 214 -7.66 -3.49 12.39
CA CYS A 214 -7.27 -2.18 11.86
C CYS A 214 -8.43 -1.18 11.92
N GLY A 215 -9.64 -1.60 11.57
CA GLY A 215 -10.85 -0.81 11.62
C GLY A 215 -11.19 -0.33 13.03
N LEU A 216 -11.22 -1.24 13.99
CA LEU A 216 -11.55 -0.95 15.39
C LEU A 216 -10.53 -0.01 16.04
N ILE A 217 -9.24 -0.25 15.85
CA ILE A 217 -8.20 0.62 16.41
C ILE A 217 -8.18 1.98 15.72
N SER A 218 -8.37 2.02 14.39
CA SER A 218 -8.45 3.29 13.66
C SER A 218 -9.64 4.10 14.12
N PHE A 219 -10.80 3.47 14.35
CA PHE A 219 -11.98 4.12 14.88
C PHE A 219 -11.73 4.66 16.29
N TYR A 220 -11.19 3.84 17.19
CA TYR A 220 -10.88 4.24 18.56
C TYR A 220 -9.84 5.37 18.62
N LYS A 221 -8.71 5.25 17.92
CA LYS A 221 -7.66 6.29 17.94
C LYS A 221 -8.01 7.53 17.13
N GLY A 222 -8.76 7.38 16.05
CA GLY A 222 -9.13 8.46 15.15
C GLY A 222 -10.32 9.25 15.65
N VAL A 223 -11.46 8.58 15.82
CA VAL A 223 -12.72 9.23 16.17
C VAL A 223 -12.80 9.54 17.67
N TRP A 224 -12.39 8.60 18.52
CA TRP A 224 -12.54 8.78 19.98
C TRP A 224 -11.40 9.60 20.58
N GLN A 225 -10.15 9.35 20.18
CA GLN A 225 -8.99 10.07 20.73
C GLN A 225 -8.61 11.32 19.94
N GLY A 226 -9.08 11.47 18.68
CA GLY A 226 -8.73 12.60 17.83
C GLY A 226 -7.25 12.64 17.39
N ARG A 227 -6.49 11.55 17.58
CA ARG A 227 -5.02 11.52 17.39
C ARG A 227 -4.56 10.94 16.06
N LEU A 228 -5.46 10.38 15.26
CA LEU A 228 -5.11 9.66 14.03
C LEU A 228 -5.10 10.55 12.78
N PHE A 229 -5.93 11.59 12.74
CA PHE A 229 -5.99 12.51 11.61
C PHE A 229 -5.02 13.68 11.84
N PHE A 230 -3.83 13.55 11.26
CA PHE A 230 -2.91 14.67 11.14
C PHE A 230 -3.51 15.67 10.14
N ALA A 231 -3.94 16.85 10.62
CA ALA A 231 -4.43 17.93 9.78
C ALA A 231 -3.29 18.95 9.55
N PRO A 232 -2.47 18.80 8.49
CA PRO A 232 -1.29 19.65 8.27
C PRO A 232 -1.64 21.14 8.17
N GLY A 233 -2.85 21.46 7.68
CA GLY A 233 -3.35 22.84 7.64
C GLY A 233 -3.63 23.45 9.01
N LEU A 234 -4.09 22.67 10.00
CA LEU A 234 -4.45 23.18 11.32
C LEU A 234 -3.21 23.47 12.18
N GLN A 235 -2.17 22.63 12.11
CA GLN A 235 -0.91 22.89 12.79
C GLN A 235 -0.17 24.08 12.19
N GLY A 236 -0.10 24.20 10.86
CA GLY A 236 0.47 25.39 10.22
C GLY A 236 -0.28 26.67 10.61
N TRP A 237 -1.60 26.60 10.76
CA TRP A 237 -2.43 27.73 11.22
C TRP A 237 -2.21 28.05 12.71
N MET A 238 -2.09 27.03 13.56
CA MET A 238 -1.77 27.21 14.98
C MET A 238 -0.35 27.77 15.18
N GLU A 239 0.62 27.29 14.40
CA GLU A 239 2.00 27.77 14.42
C GLU A 239 2.10 29.22 13.93
N GLN A 240 1.39 29.56 12.84
CA GLN A 240 1.27 30.96 12.38
C GLN A 240 0.58 31.86 13.41
N LYS A 241 -0.45 31.36 14.10
CA LYS A 241 -1.14 32.10 15.16
C LYS A 241 -0.21 32.33 16.35
N GLU A 242 0.57 31.33 16.75
CA GLU A 242 1.54 31.44 17.83
C GLU A 242 2.69 32.40 17.50
N ILE A 243 3.20 32.37 16.26
CA ILE A 243 4.20 33.32 15.75
C ILE A 243 3.63 34.75 15.77
N ARG A 244 2.37 34.95 15.35
CA ARG A 244 1.72 36.27 15.32
C ARG A 244 1.55 36.85 16.72
N VAL A 245 1.08 36.05 17.67
CA VAL A 245 0.97 36.44 19.08
C VAL A 245 2.33 36.80 19.68
N ARG A 246 3.39 36.04 19.38
CA ARG A 246 4.76 36.37 19.82
C ARG A 246 5.28 37.67 19.20
N HIS A 247 4.95 37.94 17.94
CA HIS A 247 5.34 39.17 17.25
C HIS A 247 4.61 40.40 17.83
N GLU A 248 3.31 40.27 18.10
CA GLU A 248 2.51 41.33 18.75
C GLU A 248 2.99 41.60 20.18
N ALA A 249 3.31 40.54 20.95
CA ALA A 249 3.88 40.67 22.29
C ALA A 249 5.27 41.34 22.30
N ARG A 250 6.10 41.11 21.28
CA ARG A 250 7.39 41.83 21.11
C ARG A 250 7.18 43.31 20.84
N LEU A 251 6.24 43.65 19.95
CA LEU A 251 5.91 45.06 19.65
C LEU A 251 5.33 45.80 20.86
N GLN A 252 4.53 45.12 21.69
CA GLN A 252 4.04 45.68 22.96
C GLN A 252 5.11 45.75 24.05
N GLY A 253 6.03 44.80 24.10
CA GLY A 253 7.19 44.82 25.00
C GLY A 253 8.16 45.96 24.69
N ASP A 254 8.41 46.22 23.40
CA ASP A 254 9.24 47.34 22.95
C ASP A 254 8.56 48.70 23.21
N ASN A 255 7.22 48.77 23.16
CA ASN A 255 6.47 50.00 23.47
C ASN A 255 6.49 50.37 24.97
N ASN A 256 6.90 49.47 25.86
CA ASN A 256 7.08 49.73 27.29
C ASN A 256 8.54 50.10 27.66
N ALA A 257 9.43 50.26 26.67
CA ALA A 257 10.77 50.78 26.91
C ALA A 257 10.71 52.30 27.15
N ASN A 258 10.87 52.73 28.41
CA ASN A 258 11.04 54.14 28.76
C ASN A 258 12.30 54.72 28.07
N LEU A 259 12.26 56.03 27.79
CA LEU A 259 13.25 56.91 27.11
C LEU A 259 14.73 56.83 27.56
N ARG A 260 15.11 55.92 28.46
CA ARG A 260 16.48 55.69 28.93
C ARG A 260 17.14 54.38 28.46
N GLY A 261 16.44 53.52 27.72
CA GLY A 261 17.10 52.44 26.97
C GLY A 261 17.89 51.43 27.80
N ASP A 262 17.39 51.02 28.96
CA ASP A 262 17.96 49.87 29.69
C ASP A 262 17.22 48.58 29.33
N SER A 263 17.97 47.63 28.78
CA SER A 263 17.51 46.31 28.37
C SER A 263 17.16 45.45 29.58
N THR A 264 15.90 45.03 29.72
CA THR A 264 15.50 44.01 30.69
C THR A 264 15.48 42.64 30.00
N GLY A 265 16.60 41.92 30.13
CA GLY A 265 16.70 40.51 29.77
C GLY A 265 17.31 40.24 28.39
N ARG A 266 18.59 39.83 28.38
CA ARG A 266 19.20 39.17 27.21
C ARG A 266 18.52 37.82 27.02
N ASP A 267 17.80 37.65 25.92
CA ASP A 267 17.42 36.32 25.44
C ASP A 267 18.38 35.93 24.32
N SER A 268 19.31 35.01 24.62
CA SER A 268 20.27 34.49 23.66
C SER A 268 19.51 33.66 22.61
N GLY A 269 19.39 34.19 21.39
CA GLY A 269 18.65 33.58 20.28
C GLY A 269 19.22 32.26 19.76
N ASN A 270 19.29 31.23 20.60
CA ASN A 270 19.69 29.90 20.20
C ASN A 270 18.46 29.10 19.72
N PRO A 271 18.46 28.56 18.49
CA PRO A 271 17.37 27.73 18.02
C PRO A 271 17.36 26.43 18.82
N VAL A 272 16.34 26.24 19.67
CA VAL A 272 16.13 24.99 20.40
C VAL A 272 15.81 23.88 19.38
N LYS A 273 16.80 23.02 19.10
CA LYS A 273 16.58 21.78 18.36
C LYS A 273 15.61 20.89 19.15
N ARG A 274 14.39 20.74 18.67
CA ARG A 274 13.40 19.79 19.22
C ARG A 274 13.60 18.44 18.55
N ASN A 275 14.20 17.49 19.25
CA ASN A 275 14.22 16.10 18.82
C ASN A 275 12.85 15.46 19.14
N PRO A 276 12.23 14.71 18.21
CA PRO A 276 10.96 14.03 18.47
C PRO A 276 11.14 12.89 19.48
N LEU A 277 10.21 12.79 20.43
CA LEU A 277 10.08 11.61 21.30
C LEU A 277 9.33 10.50 20.54
N ALA A 278 9.56 9.25 20.96
CA ALA A 278 9.07 8.04 20.29
C ALA A 278 7.53 7.89 20.23
N ASP A 279 6.77 8.80 20.83
CA ASP A 279 5.31 8.85 20.85
C ASP A 279 4.72 9.99 19.97
N GLY A 280 5.57 10.76 19.28
CA GLY A 280 5.16 11.87 18.41
C GLY A 280 4.74 13.13 19.16
N THR A 281 4.93 13.20 20.48
CA THR A 281 4.66 14.42 21.26
C THR A 281 5.91 15.27 21.43
N TYR A 282 5.72 16.58 21.60
CA TYR A 282 6.79 17.53 21.88
C TYR A 282 6.63 18.05 23.31
N HIS A 283 7.48 17.62 24.24
CA HIS A 283 7.60 18.30 25.53
C HIS A 283 8.70 19.35 25.46
N CYS A 284 8.34 20.59 25.78
CA CYS A 284 9.31 21.67 26.00
C CYS A 284 9.90 21.49 27.40
N GLN A 285 11.02 20.77 27.51
CA GLN A 285 11.73 20.69 28.77
C GLN A 285 12.51 21.99 28.97
N ARG A 286 12.01 22.85 29.88
CA ARG A 286 12.75 24.02 30.36
C ARG A 286 13.85 23.49 31.28
N GLU A 287 15.09 23.41 30.80
CA GLU A 287 16.23 23.37 31.69
C GLU A 287 16.34 24.75 32.35
N ILE A 288 15.86 24.85 33.58
CA ILE A 288 16.19 25.97 34.46
C ILE A 288 17.60 25.67 34.97
N MET A 289 18.62 26.27 34.36
CA MET A 289 19.91 26.40 35.03
C MET A 289 19.68 27.32 36.24
N THR A 290 19.67 26.72 37.42
CA THR A 290 19.83 27.46 38.67
C THR A 290 21.25 28.01 38.70
N ASP A 291 21.39 29.30 38.43
CA ASP A 291 22.63 30.03 38.70
C ASP A 291 22.75 30.24 40.22
N GLU A 292 23.88 29.82 40.78
CA GLU A 292 24.30 30.16 42.13
C GLU A 292 24.52 31.68 42.22
N ASN A 293 23.53 32.43 42.67
CA ASN A 293 23.71 33.56 43.58
C ASN A 293 22.35 34.15 43.98
N GLY A 294 22.10 34.16 45.30
CA GLY A 294 20.85 34.61 45.89
C GLY A 294 20.58 36.10 45.71
N GLY A 295 19.30 36.42 45.57
CA GLY A 295 18.78 37.78 45.64
C GLY A 295 17.30 37.82 45.30
N ASN A 296 16.44 37.83 46.33
CA ASN A 296 15.01 38.14 46.20
C ASN A 296 14.84 39.59 45.73
N VAL A 297 14.08 39.83 44.65
CA VAL A 297 12.86 40.67 44.58
C VAL A 297 12.03 40.20 43.39
#